data_AF-A0A934YU94-F1
#
_entry.id   AF-A0A934YU94-F1
#
_cell.length_a   1.000
_cell.length_b   1.000
_cell.length_c   1.000
_cell.angle_alpha   90.00
_cell.angle_beta   90.00
_cell.angle_gamma   90.00
#
_symmetry.space_group_name_H-M   'P 1'
#
loop_
_entity.id
_entity.type
_entity.pdbx_description
1 polymer ?
#
loop_
_entity_poly.entity_id
_entity_poly.type
_entity_poly.pdbx_seq_one_letter_code
_entity_poly.pdbx_strand_id
1 'polypeptide(L)'
;MKQVTLVLALALSAPTFAMDRIVEEFGQAPAYPNIASAVAASVDGDRIIIKNRAGNIPWIENIAINKSLEFLSFANDDFFYVQGNYTVTGATDRVVNIVSMRNTSGSIIFGSGGGVRATTVRIMDSYFVNGIIDMEDNNVQADIVGCTLINGSVSINYGNVVGCVIDASQTTDEGISITGTASGFPLDTCAIVGNKVKGPLSYEGIFSSSESQVLHIRNNFIEHGWMGIEIYDGNNASVQNLIWNNTIIAYTGNSTTYGISLANTNAGSIWEVMNNAVTRTWTGTSRGINKDSGNLGQINVYFNHVTIGMSFPISTGFTFESNNTVDQPITLNADGTFASATACIDGGNPAPIFSDLDLSTGDAGTYGGSYTLVNFHPLHTGAARIYLTGHPFNIRSGATLRVKGVAYDR
;
A
#
# COMPACT_ATOMS: atom_id res chain seq x y z
N MET A 1 12.29 5.67 -74.73
CA MET A 1 12.59 4.67 -73.68
C MET A 1 12.60 5.38 -72.35
N LYS A 2 12.09 4.71 -71.32
CA LYS A 2 11.58 5.23 -70.05
C LYS A 2 12.64 5.97 -69.21
N GLN A 3 12.33 7.18 -68.76
CA GLN A 3 12.96 7.78 -67.58
C GLN A 3 12.21 7.26 -66.35
N VAL A 4 12.91 6.47 -65.53
CA VAL A 4 12.43 5.99 -64.24
C VAL A 4 12.94 6.99 -63.20
N THR A 5 12.05 7.86 -62.71
CA THR A 5 12.34 8.70 -61.55
C THR A 5 12.02 7.90 -60.29
N LEU A 6 13.05 7.40 -59.63
CA LEU A 6 12.95 6.77 -58.31
C LEU A 6 12.98 7.89 -57.26
N VAL A 7 11.82 8.22 -56.68
CA VAL A 7 11.75 9.11 -55.50
C VAL A 7 12.07 8.26 -54.27
N LEU A 8 13.28 8.45 -53.73
CA LEU A 8 13.71 7.86 -52.48
C LEU A 8 13.13 8.70 -51.32
N ALA A 9 12.03 8.25 -50.73
CA ALA A 9 11.52 8.81 -49.48
C ALA A 9 12.42 8.33 -48.34
N LEU A 10 13.41 9.14 -47.94
CA LEU A 10 14.09 8.98 -46.65
C LEU A 10 13.05 9.29 -45.56
N ALA A 11 12.49 8.25 -44.95
CA ALA A 11 11.79 8.37 -43.68
C ALA A 11 12.85 8.73 -42.62
N LEU A 12 13.06 10.04 -42.42
CA LEU A 12 13.74 10.56 -41.25
C LEU A 12 12.87 10.19 -40.04
N SER A 13 13.18 9.06 -39.40
CA SER A 13 12.67 8.76 -38.07
C SER A 13 13.31 9.77 -37.11
N ALA A 14 12.65 10.91 -36.93
CA ALA A 14 13.02 11.83 -35.86
C ALA A 14 12.92 11.05 -34.53
N PRO A 15 13.97 11.04 -33.69
CA PRO A 15 13.86 10.43 -32.37
C PRO A 15 12.75 11.16 -31.62
N THR A 16 11.71 10.43 -31.24
CA THR A 16 10.65 10.95 -30.38
C THR A 16 11.23 11.07 -28.98
N PHE A 17 11.62 12.29 -28.61
CA PHE A 17 11.95 12.60 -27.23
C PHE A 17 10.67 12.59 -26.40
N ALA A 18 10.79 12.19 -25.12
CA ALA A 18 9.75 12.45 -24.14
C ALA A 18 9.38 13.95 -24.15
N MET A 19 8.11 14.25 -24.33
CA MET A 19 7.57 15.59 -24.38
C MET A 19 6.52 15.80 -23.30
N ASP A 20 6.36 17.06 -22.89
CA ASP A 20 5.25 17.49 -22.05
C ASP A 20 4.02 17.77 -22.92
N ARG A 21 2.91 17.12 -22.59
CA ARG A 21 1.59 17.35 -23.16
C ARG A 21 0.76 18.14 -22.19
N ILE A 22 0.54 19.42 -22.48
CA ILE A 22 -0.26 20.29 -21.62
C ILE A 22 -1.74 20.08 -21.92
N VAL A 23 -2.52 19.71 -20.91
CA VAL A 23 -3.98 19.67 -20.99
C VAL A 23 -4.53 20.95 -20.39
N GLU A 24 -5.39 21.65 -21.12
CA GLU A 24 -6.07 22.85 -20.62
C GLU A 24 -7.43 23.04 -21.26
N GLU A 25 -8.32 23.74 -20.56
CA GLU A 25 -9.66 24.03 -21.07
C GLU A 25 -9.56 24.84 -22.39
N PHE A 26 -10.24 24.37 -23.43
CA PHE A 26 -10.16 24.93 -24.78
C PHE A 26 -8.76 24.87 -25.42
N GLY A 27 -7.88 24.00 -24.93
CA GLY A 27 -6.53 23.80 -25.46
C GLY A 27 -6.51 23.62 -26.97
N GLN A 28 -5.68 24.40 -27.64
CA GLN A 28 -5.35 24.28 -29.06
C GLN A 28 -3.87 23.93 -29.19
N ALA A 29 -3.50 23.26 -30.27
CA ALA A 29 -2.10 22.87 -30.50
C ALA A 29 -1.14 24.05 -30.24
N PRO A 30 -0.12 23.88 -29.38
CA PRO A 30 0.44 22.61 -28.91
C PRO A 30 -0.20 22.00 -27.64
N ALA A 31 -1.22 22.63 -27.05
CA ALA A 31 -1.99 22.10 -25.91
C ALA A 31 -3.17 21.23 -26.36
N TYR A 32 -3.72 20.48 -25.43
CA TYR A 32 -4.79 19.51 -25.67
C TYR A 32 -6.07 19.90 -24.90
N PRO A 33 -7.25 19.81 -25.54
CA PRO A 33 -8.50 20.23 -24.93
C PRO A 33 -9.06 19.25 -23.88
N ASN A 34 -8.49 18.05 -23.73
CA ASN A 34 -8.84 17.05 -22.72
C ASN A 34 -7.72 16.00 -22.56
N ILE A 35 -7.77 15.22 -21.48
CA ILE A 35 -6.73 14.24 -21.12
C ILE A 35 -6.67 13.12 -22.15
N ALA A 36 -7.82 12.61 -22.62
CA ALA A 36 -7.85 11.53 -23.61
C ALA A 36 -7.11 11.91 -24.92
N SER A 37 -7.25 13.16 -25.38
CA SER A 37 -6.59 13.65 -26.58
C SER A 37 -5.08 13.83 -26.40
N ALA A 38 -4.62 14.22 -25.21
CA ALA A 38 -3.21 14.22 -24.86
C ALA A 38 -2.65 12.79 -24.87
N VAL A 39 -3.31 11.85 -24.19
CA VAL A 39 -2.92 10.42 -24.18
C VAL A 39 -2.85 9.85 -25.59
N ALA A 40 -3.81 10.16 -26.46
CA ALA A 40 -3.81 9.70 -27.85
C ALA A 40 -2.57 10.20 -28.61
N ALA A 41 -2.18 11.46 -28.42
CA ALA A 41 -1.03 12.07 -29.07
C ALA A 41 0.33 11.72 -28.43
N SER A 42 0.35 11.22 -27.19
CA SER A 42 1.58 10.86 -26.50
C SER A 42 2.31 9.67 -27.13
N VAL A 43 3.59 9.53 -26.81
CA VAL A 43 4.39 8.30 -26.99
C VAL A 43 4.94 7.83 -25.64
N ASP A 44 5.58 6.65 -25.60
CA ASP A 44 6.22 6.16 -24.38
C ASP A 44 7.27 7.17 -23.86
N GLY A 45 7.19 7.47 -22.57
CA GLY A 45 8.05 8.43 -21.87
C GLY A 45 7.48 9.84 -21.77
N ASP A 46 6.38 10.16 -22.46
CA ASP A 46 5.76 11.50 -22.37
C ASP A 46 5.15 11.75 -20.98
N ARG A 47 5.15 13.04 -20.59
CA ARG A 47 4.44 13.53 -19.40
C ARG A 47 3.18 14.26 -19.82
N ILE A 48 2.09 14.07 -19.10
CA ILE A 48 0.82 14.76 -19.29
C ILE A 48 0.63 15.70 -18.11
N ILE A 49 0.75 16.99 -18.37
CA ILE A 49 0.67 18.05 -17.37
C ILE A 49 -0.72 18.68 -17.43
N ILE A 50 -1.52 18.52 -16.38
CA ILE A 50 -2.95 18.80 -16.42
C ILE A 50 -3.25 20.09 -15.68
N LYS A 51 -3.77 21.08 -16.41
CA LYS A 51 -4.35 22.29 -15.80
C LYS A 51 -5.76 22.00 -15.30
N ASN A 52 -6.05 22.45 -14.09
CA ASN A 52 -7.41 22.41 -13.57
C ASN A 52 -8.31 23.37 -14.35
N ARG A 53 -9.55 22.92 -14.57
CA ARG A 53 -10.60 23.78 -15.12
C ARG A 53 -11.01 24.83 -14.08
N ALA A 54 -11.58 25.94 -14.56
CA ALA A 54 -12.02 27.01 -13.67
C ALA A 54 -12.95 26.46 -12.57
N GLY A 55 -12.64 26.77 -11.31
CA GLY A 55 -13.39 26.27 -10.15
C GLY A 55 -13.13 24.80 -9.79
N ASN A 56 -12.02 24.20 -10.26
CA ASN A 56 -11.64 22.80 -10.02
C ASN A 56 -12.70 21.80 -10.47
N ILE A 57 -13.42 22.13 -11.54
CA ILE A 57 -14.41 21.22 -12.12
C ILE A 57 -13.67 19.99 -12.69
N PRO A 58 -13.93 18.77 -12.21
CA PRO A 58 -13.14 17.59 -12.57
C PRO A 58 -13.21 17.26 -14.05
N TRP A 59 -12.12 16.91 -14.71
CA TRP A 59 -12.14 16.36 -16.07
C TRP A 59 -12.98 15.06 -16.10
N ILE A 60 -14.14 15.08 -16.75
CA ILE A 60 -15.08 13.96 -16.78
C ILE A 60 -14.79 13.09 -18.01
N GLU A 61 -13.97 12.08 -17.84
CA GLU A 61 -13.51 11.22 -18.93
C GLU A 61 -12.98 9.88 -18.40
N ASN A 62 -13.16 8.82 -19.18
CA ASN A 62 -12.48 7.55 -18.96
C ASN A 62 -11.22 7.52 -19.80
N ILE A 63 -10.09 7.15 -19.19
CA ILE A 63 -8.77 7.22 -19.82
C ILE A 63 -8.21 5.80 -20.01
N ALA A 64 -7.87 5.46 -21.24
CA ALA A 64 -7.15 4.21 -21.56
C ALA A 64 -5.65 4.51 -21.71
N ILE A 65 -4.83 3.95 -20.82
CA ILE A 65 -3.38 4.14 -20.80
C ILE A 65 -2.71 2.91 -21.40
N ASN A 66 -2.23 3.06 -22.63
CA ASN A 66 -1.57 2.00 -23.39
C ASN A 66 -0.11 2.33 -23.74
N LYS A 67 0.50 3.24 -22.97
CA LYS A 67 1.87 3.76 -23.13
C LYS A 67 2.50 3.96 -21.75
N SER A 68 3.82 4.05 -21.70
CA SER A 68 4.53 4.50 -20.51
C SER A 68 4.36 6.01 -20.37
N LEU A 69 3.58 6.47 -19.39
CA LEU A 69 3.20 7.87 -19.24
C LEU A 69 3.28 8.31 -17.78
N GLU A 70 3.55 9.58 -17.58
CA GLU A 70 3.47 10.23 -16.28
C GLU A 70 2.37 11.31 -16.28
N PHE A 71 1.51 11.31 -15.28
CA PHE A 71 0.41 12.27 -15.11
C PHE A 71 0.71 13.16 -13.91
N LEU A 72 0.73 14.48 -14.14
CA LEU A 72 1.09 15.49 -13.14
C LEU A 72 0.09 16.64 -13.15
N SER A 73 -0.07 17.29 -12.00
CA SER A 73 -0.74 18.58 -11.93
C SER A 73 0.13 19.66 -12.57
N PHE A 74 -0.49 20.63 -13.24
CA PHE A 74 0.22 21.83 -13.70
C PHE A 74 0.56 22.78 -12.54
N ALA A 75 -0.27 22.81 -11.50
CA ALA A 75 -0.08 23.67 -10.36
C ALA A 75 0.73 22.94 -9.27
N ASN A 76 1.80 23.59 -8.79
CA ASN A 76 2.58 23.11 -7.66
C ASN A 76 1.67 22.89 -6.46
N ASP A 77 1.93 21.80 -5.72
CA ASP A 77 1.25 21.46 -4.47
C ASP A 77 -0.27 21.25 -4.57
N ASP A 78 -0.86 21.23 -5.78
CA ASP A 78 -2.29 20.98 -5.99
C ASP A 78 -2.52 19.65 -6.73
N PHE A 79 -3.74 19.16 -6.67
CA PHE A 79 -4.19 18.00 -7.42
C PHE A 79 -4.65 18.39 -8.82
N PHE A 80 -4.57 17.47 -9.78
CA PHE A 80 -5.43 17.55 -10.97
C PHE A 80 -6.74 16.81 -10.72
N TYR A 81 -7.87 17.46 -11.01
CA TYR A 81 -9.21 16.95 -10.64
C TYR A 81 -9.83 16.16 -11.79
N VAL A 82 -10.27 14.94 -11.54
CA VAL A 82 -10.85 14.04 -12.55
C VAL A 82 -12.09 13.33 -12.03
N GLN A 83 -12.88 12.81 -12.95
CA GLN A 83 -13.99 11.91 -12.70
C GLN A 83 -14.05 10.88 -13.84
N GLY A 84 -13.91 9.60 -13.49
CA GLY A 84 -13.92 8.49 -14.44
C GLY A 84 -12.84 7.46 -14.14
N ASN A 85 -12.83 6.39 -14.94
CA ASN A 85 -11.91 5.28 -14.78
C ASN A 85 -10.64 5.48 -15.61
N TYR A 86 -9.50 5.16 -15.00
CA TYR A 86 -8.20 5.11 -15.64
C TYR A 86 -7.78 3.65 -15.79
N THR A 87 -7.82 3.13 -17.01
CA THR A 87 -7.51 1.72 -17.29
C THR A 87 -6.10 1.62 -17.87
N VAL A 88 -5.20 0.95 -17.15
CA VAL A 88 -3.84 0.67 -17.63
C VAL A 88 -3.83 -0.66 -18.36
N THR A 89 -3.45 -0.66 -19.64
CA THR A 89 -3.19 -1.88 -20.39
C THR A 89 -1.78 -2.39 -20.06
N GLY A 90 -1.60 -3.69 -19.91
CA GLY A 90 -0.28 -4.27 -19.66
C GLY A 90 0.59 -4.36 -20.92
N ALA A 91 1.90 -4.18 -20.75
CA ALA A 91 2.95 -4.49 -21.73
C ALA A 91 4.31 -4.65 -21.02
N THR A 92 5.27 -5.28 -21.70
CA THR A 92 6.66 -5.39 -21.24
C THR A 92 7.30 -4.01 -21.04
N ASP A 93 7.94 -3.84 -19.89
CA ASP A 93 8.67 -2.64 -19.47
C ASP A 93 7.81 -1.36 -19.43
N ARG A 94 6.49 -1.48 -19.38
CA ARG A 94 5.60 -0.32 -19.28
C ARG A 94 5.68 0.29 -17.89
N VAL A 95 5.83 1.61 -17.83
CA VAL A 95 5.85 2.37 -16.58
C VAL A 95 4.82 3.48 -16.64
N VAL A 96 3.84 3.44 -15.73
CA VAL A 96 2.82 4.48 -15.58
C VAL A 96 2.96 5.12 -14.21
N ASN A 97 3.15 6.44 -14.17
CA ASN A 97 3.16 7.21 -12.92
C ASN A 97 1.95 8.14 -12.89
N ILE A 98 1.19 8.12 -11.81
CA ILE A 98 0.07 9.03 -11.56
C ILE A 98 0.35 9.71 -10.22
N VAL A 99 0.57 11.03 -10.25
CA VAL A 99 0.96 11.80 -9.06
C VAL A 99 -0.01 12.94 -8.85
N SER A 100 -0.50 13.09 -7.62
CA SER A 100 -1.42 14.17 -7.26
C SER A 100 -2.72 14.17 -8.08
N MET A 101 -3.28 12.99 -8.37
CA MET A 101 -4.63 12.89 -8.93
C MET A 101 -5.66 13.11 -7.81
N ARG A 102 -6.72 13.87 -8.06
CA ARG A 102 -7.95 13.82 -7.26
C ARG A 102 -9.09 13.29 -8.09
N ASN A 103 -9.37 11.99 -7.95
CA ASN A 103 -10.50 11.35 -8.60
C ASN A 103 -11.75 11.43 -7.72
N THR A 104 -12.71 12.24 -8.17
CA THR A 104 -13.94 12.53 -7.42
C THR A 104 -15.02 11.46 -7.56
N SER A 105 -14.88 10.57 -8.54
CA SER A 105 -15.68 9.36 -8.71
C SER A 105 -15.08 8.54 -9.85
N GLY A 106 -14.59 7.34 -9.54
CA GLY A 106 -13.95 6.44 -10.50
C GLY A 106 -12.68 5.82 -9.94
N SER A 107 -12.11 4.88 -10.68
CA SER A 107 -11.04 4.00 -10.20
C SER A 107 -9.82 4.02 -11.10
N ILE A 108 -8.68 3.55 -10.59
CA ILE A 108 -7.55 3.14 -11.43
C ILE A 108 -7.57 1.61 -11.47
N ILE A 109 -7.65 1.04 -12.67
CA ILE A 109 -7.87 -0.38 -12.89
C ILE A 109 -6.82 -0.91 -13.86
N PHE A 110 -6.26 -2.08 -13.58
CA PHE A 110 -5.46 -2.80 -14.55
C PHE A 110 -6.35 -3.59 -15.52
N GLY A 111 -6.18 -3.36 -16.82
CA GLY A 111 -7.08 -3.91 -17.85
C GLY A 111 -6.74 -5.31 -18.37
N SER A 112 -5.55 -5.84 -18.07
CA SER A 112 -4.87 -7.05 -18.62
C SER A 112 -3.78 -6.79 -19.67
N GLY A 113 -2.95 -7.81 -19.91
CA GLY A 113 -1.86 -7.83 -20.91
C GLY A 113 -0.46 -7.90 -20.29
N GLY A 114 0.55 -8.19 -21.12
CA GLY A 114 1.94 -8.34 -20.69
C GLY A 114 2.26 -9.72 -20.09
N GLY A 115 3.50 -9.89 -19.64
CA GLY A 115 3.92 -11.03 -18.81
C GLY A 115 3.87 -10.67 -17.32
N VAL A 116 4.20 -11.63 -16.46
CA VAL A 116 4.21 -11.43 -15.00
C VAL A 116 5.08 -10.22 -14.64
N ARG A 117 4.49 -9.25 -13.93
CA ARG A 117 5.10 -7.98 -13.50
C ARG A 117 5.76 -7.17 -14.63
N ALA A 118 5.30 -7.37 -15.86
CA ALA A 118 5.80 -6.66 -17.03
C ALA A 118 5.51 -5.15 -16.96
N THR A 119 4.45 -4.75 -16.28
CA THR A 119 4.05 -3.35 -16.12
C THR A 119 4.25 -2.87 -14.70
N THR A 120 4.83 -1.69 -14.53
CA THR A 120 4.90 -0.98 -13.25
C THR A 120 3.91 0.18 -13.24
N VAL A 121 3.05 0.22 -12.23
CA VAL A 121 2.12 1.34 -12.00
C VAL A 121 2.44 1.98 -10.66
N ARG A 122 2.65 3.30 -10.64
CA ARG A 122 2.88 4.06 -9.42
C ARG A 122 1.78 5.09 -9.24
N ILE A 123 1.09 5.02 -8.11
CA ILE A 123 0.03 5.96 -7.76
C ILE A 123 0.47 6.62 -6.46
N MET A 124 0.82 7.89 -6.58
CA MET A 124 1.51 8.62 -5.52
C MET A 124 0.69 9.84 -5.15
N ASP A 125 0.55 10.05 -3.85
CA ASP A 125 -0.02 11.27 -3.27
C ASP A 125 -1.38 11.67 -3.86
N SER A 126 -2.21 10.66 -4.16
CA SER A 126 -3.47 10.82 -4.88
C SER A 126 -4.66 10.67 -3.93
N TYR A 127 -5.81 11.19 -4.33
CA TYR A 127 -7.02 11.26 -3.53
C TYR A 127 -8.21 10.70 -4.30
N PHE A 128 -8.91 9.72 -3.73
CA PHE A 128 -10.06 9.06 -4.33
C PHE A 128 -11.30 9.22 -3.45
N VAL A 129 -12.42 9.53 -4.09
CA VAL A 129 -13.76 9.55 -3.48
C VAL A 129 -14.63 8.51 -4.19
N ASN A 130 -15.13 7.52 -3.46
CA ASN A 130 -15.92 6.42 -4.02
C ASN A 130 -15.21 5.72 -5.20
N GLY A 131 -13.92 5.45 -5.03
CA GLY A 131 -13.05 4.93 -6.07
C GLY A 131 -12.06 3.94 -5.48
N ILE A 132 -11.66 2.95 -6.27
CA ILE A 132 -10.70 1.91 -5.86
C ILE A 132 -9.42 1.99 -6.69
N ILE A 133 -8.36 1.39 -6.17
CA ILE A 133 -7.16 1.09 -6.93
C ILE A 133 -7.09 -0.43 -7.07
N ASP A 134 -7.38 -0.92 -8.27
CA ASP A 134 -7.44 -2.35 -8.59
C ASP A 134 -6.28 -2.74 -9.51
N MET A 135 -5.30 -3.42 -8.93
CA MET A 135 -4.10 -3.95 -9.57
C MET A 135 -3.96 -5.46 -9.28
N GLU A 136 -5.09 -6.16 -9.15
CA GLU A 136 -5.16 -7.58 -8.85
C GLU A 136 -4.87 -8.45 -10.10
N ASP A 137 -3.70 -8.25 -10.72
CA ASP A 137 -3.25 -9.02 -11.88
C ASP A 137 -1.77 -9.36 -11.74
N ASN A 138 -1.38 -10.59 -12.09
CA ASN A 138 0.00 -11.01 -11.99
C ASN A 138 0.94 -10.24 -12.93
N ASN A 139 0.42 -9.57 -13.96
CA ASN A 139 1.20 -8.85 -14.96
C ASN A 139 1.59 -7.42 -14.55
N VAL A 140 1.11 -6.96 -13.40
CA VAL A 140 1.41 -5.62 -12.87
C VAL A 140 2.11 -5.70 -11.53
N GLN A 141 3.03 -4.76 -11.30
CA GLN A 141 3.53 -4.41 -9.99
C GLN A 141 3.11 -2.97 -9.68
N ALA A 142 2.50 -2.76 -8.51
CA ALA A 142 1.93 -1.49 -8.11
C ALA A 142 2.62 -0.89 -6.88
N ASP A 143 3.05 0.37 -6.97
CA ASP A 143 3.46 1.16 -5.79
C ASP A 143 2.35 2.19 -5.50
N ILE A 144 1.56 1.94 -4.45
CA ILE A 144 0.53 2.86 -3.96
C ILE A 144 1.08 3.57 -2.73
N VAL A 145 1.30 4.88 -2.83
CA VAL A 145 2.04 5.63 -1.81
C VAL A 145 1.34 6.93 -1.45
N GLY A 146 1.15 7.20 -0.16
CA GLY A 146 0.65 8.49 0.30
C GLY A 146 -0.76 8.83 -0.20
N CYS A 147 -1.55 7.83 -0.57
CA CYS A 147 -2.88 8.03 -1.14
C CYS A 147 -3.95 8.12 -0.05
N THR A 148 -4.99 8.91 -0.30
CA THR A 148 -6.21 8.91 0.50
C THR A 148 -7.34 8.31 -0.33
N LEU A 149 -8.03 7.30 0.21
CA LEU A 149 -9.21 6.69 -0.38
C LEU A 149 -10.36 6.81 0.62
N ILE A 150 -11.40 7.56 0.26
CA ILE A 150 -12.63 7.66 1.04
C ILE A 150 -13.70 6.82 0.35
N ASN A 151 -14.21 5.82 1.07
CA ASN A 151 -15.07 4.79 0.52
C ASN A 151 -14.39 4.09 -0.67
N GLY A 152 -13.21 3.53 -0.42
CA GLY A 152 -12.38 2.89 -1.43
C GLY A 152 -11.45 1.85 -0.83
N SER A 153 -10.96 0.95 -1.67
CA SER A 153 -10.05 -0.15 -1.35
C SER A 153 -8.83 -0.14 -2.27
N VAL A 154 -7.81 -0.92 -1.89
CA VAL A 154 -6.61 -1.17 -2.69
C VAL A 154 -6.40 -2.67 -2.84
N SER A 155 -6.31 -3.15 -4.07
CA SER A 155 -6.09 -4.57 -4.38
C SER A 155 -4.83 -4.71 -5.25
N ILE A 156 -3.88 -5.56 -4.83
CA ILE A 156 -2.62 -5.79 -5.55
C ILE A 156 -2.24 -7.27 -5.59
N ASN A 157 -1.57 -7.70 -6.66
CA ASN A 157 -0.85 -8.99 -6.64
C ASN A 157 0.62 -8.81 -6.25
N TYR A 158 1.23 -7.72 -6.71
CA TYR A 158 2.63 -7.40 -6.50
C TYR A 158 2.84 -5.92 -6.22
N GLY A 159 3.75 -5.61 -5.30
CA GLY A 159 4.23 -4.26 -5.05
C GLY A 159 4.04 -3.82 -3.61
N ASN A 160 3.69 -2.55 -3.38
CA ASN A 160 3.72 -1.94 -2.06
C ASN A 160 2.51 -1.02 -1.83
N VAL A 161 2.03 -0.96 -0.58
CA VAL A 161 1.04 0.02 -0.12
C VAL A 161 1.61 0.74 1.11
N VAL A 162 1.99 2.00 0.95
CA VAL A 162 2.80 2.71 1.95
C VAL A 162 2.23 4.07 2.30
N GLY A 163 2.04 4.34 3.58
CA GLY A 163 1.66 5.65 4.07
C GLY A 163 0.29 6.13 3.59
N CYS A 164 -0.65 5.24 3.32
CA CYS A 164 -1.97 5.61 2.81
C CYS A 164 -2.99 5.81 3.94
N VAL A 165 -4.08 6.53 3.64
CA VAL A 165 -5.30 6.58 4.45
C VAL A 165 -6.42 5.93 3.63
N ILE A 166 -6.95 4.81 4.12
CA ILE A 166 -7.94 4.00 3.39
C ILE A 166 -9.16 3.82 4.29
N ASP A 167 -10.28 4.43 3.91
CA ASP A 167 -11.58 4.17 4.51
C ASP A 167 -12.39 3.28 3.58
N ALA A 168 -12.35 1.98 3.86
CA ALA A 168 -13.11 0.94 3.19
C ALA A 168 -14.42 0.60 3.94
N SER A 169 -14.84 1.40 4.91
CA SER A 169 -15.98 1.05 5.78
C SER A 169 -17.32 0.94 5.06
N GLN A 170 -17.42 1.43 3.82
CA GLN A 170 -18.60 1.40 2.97
C GLN A 170 -18.38 0.59 1.67
N THR A 171 -17.27 -0.14 1.56
CA THR A 171 -17.00 -1.04 0.42
C THR A 171 -17.47 -2.47 0.72
N THR A 172 -17.54 -3.29 -0.33
CA THR A 172 -17.82 -4.74 -0.24
C THR A 172 -16.56 -5.55 -0.55
N ASP A 173 -15.44 -5.09 -0.02
CA ASP A 173 -14.08 -5.53 -0.36
C ASP A 173 -13.16 -5.27 0.84
N GLU A 174 -11.99 -5.91 0.87
CA GLU A 174 -11.00 -5.66 1.92
C GLU A 174 -10.45 -4.23 1.84
N GLY A 175 -9.92 -3.70 2.95
CA GLY A 175 -9.26 -2.39 2.91
C GLY A 175 -8.02 -2.41 2.02
N ILE A 176 -7.16 -3.41 2.24
CA ILE A 176 -6.02 -3.74 1.38
C ILE A 176 -6.02 -5.25 1.14
N SER A 177 -6.02 -5.71 -0.11
CA SER A 177 -5.88 -7.12 -0.47
C SER A 177 -4.59 -7.42 -1.25
N ILE A 178 -3.94 -8.53 -0.90
CA ILE A 178 -2.71 -9.02 -1.54
C ILE A 178 -2.85 -10.49 -1.94
N THR A 179 -3.08 -10.78 -3.23
CA THR A 179 -3.47 -12.12 -3.72
C THR A 179 -2.56 -12.70 -4.80
N GLY A 180 -1.31 -12.23 -4.91
CA GLY A 180 -0.36 -12.68 -5.93
C GLY A 180 0.01 -14.17 -5.85
N THR A 181 -0.24 -14.91 -6.93
CA THR A 181 -0.11 -16.39 -6.99
C THR A 181 0.96 -16.92 -7.96
N ALA A 182 1.56 -16.07 -8.81
CA ALA A 182 2.56 -16.56 -9.75
C ALA A 182 3.87 -16.91 -9.02
N SER A 183 4.30 -18.16 -9.15
CA SER A 183 5.52 -18.68 -8.56
C SER A 183 6.77 -17.98 -9.10
N GLY A 184 7.86 -17.99 -8.31
CA GLY A 184 9.19 -17.56 -8.76
C GLY A 184 9.72 -16.24 -8.17
N PHE A 185 8.99 -15.58 -7.26
CA PHE A 185 9.42 -14.32 -6.64
C PHE A 185 9.55 -14.34 -5.11
N PRO A 186 9.78 -15.48 -4.43
CA PRO A 186 9.52 -15.60 -2.99
C PRO A 186 10.54 -14.88 -2.09
N LEU A 187 11.43 -14.07 -2.68
CA LEU A 187 12.39 -13.20 -1.99
C LEU A 187 12.04 -11.70 -2.15
N ASP A 188 11.09 -11.37 -3.02
CA ASP A 188 10.65 -10.00 -3.22
C ASP A 188 9.74 -9.59 -2.09
N THR A 189 9.98 -8.40 -1.54
CA THR A 189 9.18 -7.87 -0.44
C THR A 189 7.94 -7.15 -0.97
N CYS A 190 6.78 -7.47 -0.39
CA CYS A 190 5.59 -6.63 -0.43
C CYS A 190 5.50 -5.83 0.87
N ALA A 191 5.68 -4.51 0.81
CA ALA A 191 5.64 -3.64 1.96
C ALA A 191 4.24 -3.03 2.13
N ILE A 192 3.56 -3.39 3.22
CA ILE A 192 2.32 -2.78 3.69
C ILE A 192 2.66 -2.00 4.97
N VAL A 193 3.07 -0.74 4.81
CA VAL A 193 3.74 0.01 5.89
C VAL A 193 3.14 1.38 6.12
N GLY A 194 2.91 1.76 7.39
CA GLY A 194 2.56 3.14 7.73
C GLY A 194 1.15 3.55 7.31
N ASN A 195 0.25 2.61 7.03
CA ASN A 195 -1.09 2.92 6.56
C ASN A 195 -2.07 3.12 7.73
N LYS A 196 -3.06 3.99 7.52
CA LYS A 196 -4.28 4.05 8.34
C LYS A 196 -5.39 3.38 7.54
N VAL A 197 -5.95 2.29 8.06
CA VAL A 197 -6.94 1.48 7.35
C VAL A 197 -8.17 1.31 8.23
N LYS A 198 -9.33 1.65 7.68
CA LYS A 198 -10.63 1.36 8.29
C LYS A 198 -11.37 0.37 7.41
N GLY A 199 -11.38 -0.89 7.82
CA GLY A 199 -12.07 -1.98 7.12
C GLY A 199 -13.59 -1.93 7.30
N PRO A 200 -14.33 -2.61 6.41
CA PRO A 200 -15.77 -2.77 6.52
C PRO A 200 -16.17 -3.76 7.63
N LEU A 201 -17.48 -3.98 7.77
CA LEU A 201 -18.05 -4.89 8.76
C LEU A 201 -17.86 -6.37 8.46
N SER A 202 -17.68 -6.72 7.18
CA SER A 202 -17.77 -8.10 6.68
C SER A 202 -16.51 -8.58 5.97
N TYR A 203 -15.46 -7.76 5.95
CA TYR A 203 -14.17 -8.04 5.32
C TYR A 203 -13.04 -7.50 6.21
N GLU A 204 -11.82 -7.80 5.78
CA GLU A 204 -10.58 -7.53 6.47
C GLU A 204 -10.19 -6.05 6.34
N GLY A 205 -9.47 -5.53 7.35
CA GLY A 205 -8.67 -4.34 7.16
C GLY A 205 -7.56 -4.59 6.15
N ILE A 206 -6.76 -5.64 6.38
CA ILE A 206 -5.71 -6.11 5.48
C ILE A 206 -5.86 -7.63 5.31
N PHE A 207 -5.98 -8.08 4.07
CA PHE A 207 -6.01 -9.49 3.70
C PHE A 207 -4.78 -9.84 2.87
N SER A 208 -4.21 -11.01 3.11
CA SER A 208 -3.27 -11.58 2.17
C SER A 208 -3.45 -13.06 1.97
N SER A 209 -3.45 -13.45 0.70
CA SER A 209 -3.27 -14.82 0.24
C SER A 209 -2.17 -14.98 -0.80
N SER A 210 -1.04 -14.34 -0.54
CA SER A 210 0.12 -14.38 -1.44
C SER A 210 1.11 -15.48 -1.06
N GLU A 211 1.43 -16.34 -2.02
CA GLU A 211 2.52 -17.32 -1.92
C GLU A 211 3.83 -16.81 -2.53
N SER A 212 3.75 -15.66 -3.20
CA SER A 212 4.74 -15.24 -4.17
C SER A 212 5.75 -14.24 -3.63
N GLN A 213 5.47 -13.59 -2.50
CA GLN A 213 6.29 -12.51 -1.94
C GLN A 213 6.47 -12.64 -0.43
N VAL A 214 7.55 -12.06 0.08
CA VAL A 214 7.77 -11.84 1.51
C VAL A 214 6.92 -10.66 1.96
N LEU A 215 5.96 -10.88 2.85
CA LEU A 215 5.10 -9.81 3.33
C LEU A 215 5.72 -9.09 4.52
N HIS A 216 5.78 -7.76 4.45
CA HIS A 216 6.09 -6.89 5.57
C HIS A 216 4.87 -6.01 5.87
N ILE A 217 4.04 -6.44 6.82
CA ILE A 217 2.88 -5.69 7.32
C ILE A 217 3.30 -5.00 8.61
N ARG A 218 3.68 -3.72 8.53
CA ARG A 218 4.30 -3.02 9.66
C ARG A 218 3.75 -1.64 9.92
N ASN A 219 3.65 -1.26 11.19
CA ASN A 219 3.32 0.12 11.58
C ASN A 219 2.04 0.63 10.91
N ASN A 220 1.03 -0.24 10.77
CA ASN A 220 -0.29 0.17 10.31
C ASN A 220 -1.20 0.42 11.52
N PHE A 221 -2.05 1.43 11.41
CA PHE A 221 -3.19 1.63 12.29
C PHE A 221 -4.44 1.08 11.61
N ILE A 222 -5.08 0.09 12.21
CA ILE A 222 -6.17 -0.66 11.60
C ILE A 222 -7.40 -0.64 12.49
N GLU A 223 -8.50 -0.13 11.95
CA GLU A 223 -9.84 -0.22 12.53
C GLU A 223 -10.63 -1.26 11.74
N HIS A 224 -11.22 -2.26 12.39
CA HIS A 224 -11.98 -3.31 11.68
C HIS A 224 -13.31 -3.69 12.34
N GLY A 225 -14.19 -4.28 11.52
CA GLY A 225 -15.47 -4.87 11.95
C GLY A 225 -15.52 -6.39 11.93
N TRP A 226 -14.63 -7.07 11.18
CA TRP A 226 -14.47 -8.53 11.22
C TRP A 226 -13.03 -8.91 11.58
N MET A 227 -12.08 -8.79 10.65
CA MET A 227 -10.66 -9.07 10.90
C MET A 227 -9.79 -7.82 10.67
N GLY A 228 -8.82 -7.56 11.55
CA GLY A 228 -7.86 -6.48 11.36
C GLY A 228 -6.85 -6.84 10.29
N ILE A 229 -6.11 -7.92 10.52
CA ILE A 229 -5.21 -8.54 9.56
C ILE A 229 -5.61 -10.01 9.43
N GLU A 230 -5.90 -10.49 8.22
CA GLU A 230 -5.99 -11.91 7.92
C GLU A 230 -4.85 -12.33 7.00
N ILE A 231 -4.21 -13.41 7.41
CA ILE A 231 -3.26 -14.15 6.60
C ILE A 231 -3.90 -15.48 6.24
N TYR A 232 -3.97 -15.75 4.95
CA TYR A 232 -4.48 -16.98 4.37
C TYR A 232 -3.44 -17.48 3.37
N ASP A 233 -2.49 -18.33 3.80
CA ASP A 233 -1.28 -18.76 3.06
C ASP A 233 -0.01 -17.96 3.44
N GLY A 234 1.05 -18.07 2.64
CA GLY A 234 2.31 -17.36 2.83
C GLY A 234 3.42 -17.85 1.90
N ASN A 235 4.51 -17.10 1.81
CA ASN A 235 5.63 -17.48 0.96
C ASN A 235 6.19 -18.88 1.28
N ASN A 236 6.67 -19.59 0.27
CA ASN A 236 7.25 -20.93 0.41
C ASN A 236 8.79 -20.95 0.56
N ALA A 237 9.45 -19.80 0.75
CA ALA A 237 10.91 -19.68 0.65
C ALA A 237 11.69 -19.82 1.97
N SER A 238 11.08 -20.26 3.08
CA SER A 238 11.76 -20.26 4.39
C SER A 238 12.33 -18.89 4.76
N VAL A 239 11.72 -17.82 4.25
CA VAL A 239 12.02 -16.43 4.57
C VAL A 239 10.88 -15.86 5.38
N GLN A 240 11.22 -15.09 6.41
CA GLN A 240 10.26 -14.55 7.37
C GLN A 240 9.35 -13.48 6.73
N ASN A 241 8.05 -13.73 6.78
CA ASN A 241 7.01 -12.70 6.69
C ASN A 241 6.85 -12.06 8.06
N LEU A 242 6.59 -10.75 8.07
CA LEU A 242 6.69 -9.93 9.27
C LEU A 242 5.39 -9.15 9.49
N ILE A 243 4.74 -9.37 10.64
CA ILE A 243 3.56 -8.62 11.11
C ILE A 243 3.97 -7.89 12.40
N TRP A 244 4.54 -6.69 12.23
CA TRP A 244 5.24 -6.00 13.32
C TRP A 244 4.65 -4.64 13.62
N ASN A 245 4.62 -4.26 14.90
CA ASN A 245 4.33 -2.88 15.29
C ASN A 245 2.98 -2.36 14.74
N ASN A 246 1.97 -3.19 14.53
CA ASN A 246 0.65 -2.70 14.10
C ASN A 246 -0.20 -2.35 15.34
N THR A 247 -1.00 -1.29 15.24
CA THR A 247 -2.06 -0.98 16.22
C THR A 247 -3.39 -1.35 15.60
N ILE A 248 -4.13 -2.27 16.24
CA ILE A 248 -5.35 -2.85 15.68
C ILE A 248 -6.49 -2.69 16.68
N ILE A 249 -7.63 -2.15 16.24
CA ILE A 249 -8.81 -1.96 17.07
C ILE A 249 -10.07 -2.52 16.39
N ALA A 250 -10.73 -3.44 17.09
CA ALA A 250 -12.11 -3.82 16.75
C ALA A 250 -13.05 -2.68 17.19
N TYR A 251 -13.39 -1.78 16.27
CA TYR A 251 -14.24 -0.62 16.55
C TYR A 251 -15.73 -0.97 16.55
N THR A 252 -16.08 -2.06 15.89
CA THR A 252 -17.45 -2.55 15.68
C THR A 252 -17.41 -4.06 15.41
N GLY A 253 -18.57 -4.69 15.24
CA GLY A 253 -18.67 -6.09 14.87
C GLY A 253 -20.11 -6.60 14.81
N ASN A 254 -20.35 -7.58 13.94
CA ASN A 254 -21.63 -8.30 13.80
C ASN A 254 -21.53 -9.79 14.21
N SER A 255 -20.31 -10.28 14.40
CA SER A 255 -19.93 -11.67 14.65
C SER A 255 -18.57 -11.67 15.36
N THR A 256 -17.93 -12.83 15.55
CA THR A 256 -16.62 -12.88 16.19
C THR A 256 -15.61 -12.01 15.44
N THR A 257 -14.95 -11.09 16.14
CA THR A 257 -13.87 -10.27 15.56
C THR A 257 -12.50 -10.80 15.89
N TYR A 258 -11.53 -10.54 15.02
CA TYR A 258 -10.15 -11.01 15.12
C TYR A 258 -9.19 -9.85 14.90
N GLY A 259 -8.30 -9.55 15.84
CA GLY A 259 -7.26 -8.54 15.60
C GLY A 259 -6.30 -8.98 14.49
N ILE A 260 -5.67 -10.14 14.68
CA ILE A 260 -4.84 -10.81 13.69
C ILE A 260 -5.30 -12.26 13.61
N SER A 261 -5.60 -12.77 12.41
CA SER A 261 -5.91 -14.17 12.17
C SER A 261 -4.91 -14.77 11.18
N LEU A 262 -4.35 -15.93 11.53
CA LEU A 262 -3.48 -16.70 10.65
C LEU A 262 -4.13 -18.05 10.34
N ALA A 263 -4.37 -18.32 9.07
CA ALA A 263 -5.00 -19.51 8.54
C ALA A 263 -4.20 -20.06 7.36
N ASN A 264 -4.28 -21.39 7.15
CA ASN A 264 -3.75 -22.06 5.96
C ASN A 264 -2.29 -21.75 5.59
N THR A 265 -1.48 -21.31 6.56
CA THR A 265 -0.09 -20.94 6.28
C THR A 265 0.70 -22.11 5.68
N ASN A 266 1.43 -21.83 4.60
CA ASN A 266 2.19 -22.82 3.87
C ASN A 266 3.34 -23.43 4.70
N ALA A 267 3.69 -24.69 4.45
CA ALA A 267 4.71 -25.43 5.22
C ALA A 267 6.10 -24.78 5.20
N GLY A 268 6.44 -24.08 4.10
CA GLY A 268 7.69 -23.33 3.97
C GLY A 268 7.63 -21.89 4.49
N SER A 269 6.47 -21.42 4.95
CA SER A 269 6.29 -20.05 5.43
C SER A 269 6.75 -19.91 6.88
N ILE A 270 7.41 -18.78 7.16
CA ILE A 270 7.77 -18.36 8.52
C ILE A 270 7.07 -17.03 8.78
N TRP A 271 6.30 -16.95 9.86
CA TRP A 271 5.60 -15.74 10.28
C TRP A 271 6.12 -15.26 11.63
N GLU A 272 6.63 -14.03 11.65
CA GLU A 272 7.04 -13.34 12.87
C GLU A 272 5.97 -12.30 13.23
N VAL A 273 5.19 -12.56 14.26
CA VAL A 273 4.12 -11.69 14.74
C VAL A 273 4.55 -11.11 16.09
N MET A 274 4.94 -9.84 16.11
CA MET A 274 5.47 -9.22 17.34
C MET A 274 5.25 -7.73 17.43
N ASN A 275 5.38 -7.20 18.66
CA ASN A 275 5.22 -5.78 18.97
C ASN A 275 3.88 -5.19 18.54
N ASN A 276 2.84 -6.00 18.27
CA ASN A 276 1.54 -5.48 17.89
C ASN A 276 0.75 -5.09 19.15
N ALA A 277 -0.04 -4.02 19.04
CA ALA A 277 -1.00 -3.60 20.05
C ALA A 277 -2.41 -3.88 19.53
N VAL A 278 -3.13 -4.82 20.16
CA VAL A 278 -4.46 -5.25 19.73
C VAL A 278 -5.49 -4.91 20.81
N THR A 279 -6.47 -4.10 20.46
CA THR A 279 -7.51 -3.63 21.37
C THR A 279 -8.91 -3.72 20.77
N ARG A 280 -9.91 -3.32 21.53
CA ARG A 280 -11.32 -3.28 21.10
C ARG A 280 -12.08 -2.18 21.82
N THR A 281 -13.05 -1.60 21.13
CA THR A 281 -14.18 -0.87 21.75
C THR A 281 -15.47 -1.63 21.60
N TRP A 282 -15.56 -2.54 20.63
CA TRP A 282 -16.68 -3.45 20.47
C TRP A 282 -16.71 -4.50 21.59
N THR A 283 -17.90 -4.74 22.15
CA THR A 283 -18.09 -5.52 23.38
C THR A 283 -18.44 -6.99 23.14
N GLY A 284 -18.67 -7.39 21.88
CA GLY A 284 -18.97 -8.78 21.54
C GLY A 284 -17.75 -9.72 21.62
N THR A 285 -17.88 -10.91 21.04
CA THR A 285 -16.82 -11.94 21.06
C THR A 285 -15.62 -11.51 20.21
N SER A 286 -14.51 -11.15 20.84
CA SER A 286 -13.30 -10.73 20.13
C SER A 286 -12.11 -11.63 20.46
N ARG A 287 -11.26 -11.88 19.48
CA ARG A 287 -9.97 -12.55 19.61
C ARG A 287 -8.85 -11.59 19.28
N GLY A 288 -7.74 -11.67 20.01
CA GLY A 288 -6.55 -10.86 19.74
C GLY A 288 -5.78 -11.45 18.56
N ILE A 289 -4.80 -12.30 18.85
CA ILE A 289 -4.01 -13.02 17.83
C ILE A 289 -4.50 -14.47 17.77
N ASN A 290 -5.14 -14.80 16.66
CA ASN A 290 -5.85 -16.05 16.43
C ASN A 290 -5.04 -17.01 15.55
N LYS A 291 -4.92 -18.25 16.02
CA LYS A 291 -4.41 -19.36 15.22
C LYS A 291 -5.61 -20.14 14.67
N ASP A 292 -5.95 -19.92 13.41
CA ASP A 292 -6.99 -20.69 12.75
C ASP A 292 -6.46 -22.07 12.28
N SER A 293 -7.30 -22.80 11.57
CA SER A 293 -7.04 -24.11 11.00
C SER A 293 -6.11 -24.05 9.77
N GLY A 294 -5.62 -25.22 9.37
CA GLY A 294 -4.82 -25.40 8.15
C GLY A 294 -3.38 -24.90 8.20
N ASN A 295 -2.92 -24.34 9.32
CA ASN A 295 -1.55 -23.85 9.46
C ASN A 295 -0.50 -24.99 9.44
N LEU A 296 0.38 -24.96 8.44
CA LEU A 296 1.50 -25.91 8.27
C LEU A 296 2.87 -25.26 8.49
N GLY A 297 2.96 -23.93 8.37
CA GLY A 297 4.20 -23.17 8.51
C GLY A 297 4.63 -22.92 9.96
N GLN A 298 5.77 -22.25 10.11
CA GLN A 298 6.23 -21.75 11.40
C GLN A 298 5.55 -20.42 11.71
N ILE A 299 4.88 -20.33 12.87
CA ILE A 299 4.28 -19.09 13.35
C ILE A 299 4.83 -18.79 14.74
N ASN A 300 5.56 -17.68 14.86
CA ASN A 300 6.16 -17.19 16.09
C ASN A 300 5.40 -15.94 16.56
N VAL A 301 4.85 -15.97 17.77
CA VAL A 301 4.03 -14.89 18.34
C VAL A 301 4.61 -14.41 19.68
N TYR A 302 5.21 -13.23 19.71
CA TYR A 302 5.94 -12.77 20.89
C TYR A 302 6.00 -11.26 21.05
N PHE A 303 6.14 -10.74 22.27
CA PHE A 303 6.12 -9.30 22.57
C PHE A 303 4.86 -8.56 22.06
N ASN A 304 3.73 -9.25 21.88
CA ASN A 304 2.46 -8.60 21.54
C ASN A 304 1.70 -8.18 22.79
N HIS A 305 0.92 -7.12 22.66
CA HIS A 305 0.10 -6.57 23.74
C HIS A 305 -1.36 -6.58 23.32
N VAL A 306 -2.16 -7.36 24.05
CA VAL A 306 -3.58 -7.56 23.76
C VAL A 306 -4.39 -7.07 24.94
N THR A 307 -5.43 -6.31 24.66
CA THR A 307 -6.24 -5.70 25.72
C THR A 307 -7.07 -6.72 26.51
N ILE A 308 -7.40 -6.35 27.74
CA ILE A 308 -8.29 -7.12 28.62
C ILE A 308 -9.66 -7.40 27.99
N GLY A 309 -10.22 -8.57 28.31
CA GLY A 309 -11.59 -8.94 27.97
C GLY A 309 -11.77 -9.56 26.58
N MET A 310 -10.68 -9.77 25.83
CA MET A 310 -10.71 -10.64 24.65
C MET A 310 -11.04 -12.08 25.07
N SER A 311 -11.90 -12.77 24.32
CA SER A 311 -12.28 -14.16 24.60
C SER A 311 -11.07 -15.11 24.46
N PHE A 312 -10.22 -14.84 23.47
CA PHE A 312 -8.93 -15.49 23.27
C PHE A 312 -7.91 -14.41 22.93
N PRO A 313 -7.18 -13.87 23.92
CA PRO A 313 -6.20 -12.82 23.66
C PRO A 313 -5.09 -13.27 22.73
N ILE A 314 -4.50 -14.45 23.00
CA ILE A 314 -3.53 -15.13 22.15
C ILE A 314 -3.97 -16.60 22.09
N SER A 315 -4.16 -17.14 20.89
CA SER A 315 -4.44 -18.57 20.72
C SER A 315 -3.25 -19.43 21.14
N THR A 316 -3.50 -20.69 21.49
CA THR A 316 -2.44 -21.64 21.85
C THR A 316 -1.94 -22.41 20.64
N GLY A 317 -0.75 -22.99 20.76
CA GLY A 317 -0.23 -23.97 19.80
C GLY A 317 0.44 -23.32 18.60
N PHE A 318 0.84 -22.05 18.71
CA PHE A 318 1.86 -21.48 17.83
C PHE A 318 3.16 -22.26 17.94
N THR A 319 4.04 -22.14 16.93
CA THR A 319 5.36 -22.79 16.97
C THR A 319 6.20 -22.24 18.12
N PHE A 320 6.08 -20.94 18.37
CA PHE A 320 6.66 -20.25 19.50
C PHE A 320 5.69 -19.19 20.00
N GLU A 321 5.45 -19.15 21.31
CA GLU A 321 4.66 -18.12 21.97
C GLU A 321 5.35 -17.70 23.27
N SER A 322 5.74 -16.42 23.41
CA SER A 322 6.46 -15.94 24.60
C SER A 322 6.38 -14.43 24.77
N ASN A 323 6.53 -13.96 26.01
CA ASN A 323 6.60 -12.53 26.34
C ASN A 323 5.42 -11.68 25.80
N ASN A 324 4.25 -12.29 25.59
CA ASN A 324 3.03 -11.56 25.24
C ASN A 324 2.32 -11.08 26.51
N THR A 325 1.73 -9.89 26.46
CA THR A 325 0.88 -9.36 27.54
C THR A 325 -0.57 -9.42 27.09
N VAL A 326 -1.45 -10.04 27.88
CA VAL A 326 -2.82 -10.39 27.46
C VAL A 326 -3.94 -9.78 28.30
N ASP A 327 -3.57 -8.99 29.30
CA ASP A 327 -4.50 -8.49 30.30
C ASP A 327 -4.12 -7.06 30.72
N GLN A 328 -4.13 -6.14 29.75
CA GLN A 328 -3.81 -4.73 30.01
C GLN A 328 -4.86 -3.80 29.39
N PRO A 329 -5.17 -2.66 30.01
CA PRO A 329 -5.97 -1.64 29.38
C PRO A 329 -5.17 -0.98 28.24
N ILE A 330 -5.70 -1.02 27.02
CA ILE A 330 -5.15 -0.32 25.86
C ILE A 330 -6.24 0.60 25.32
N THR A 331 -6.11 1.89 25.57
CA THR A 331 -7.01 2.94 25.08
C THR A 331 -6.27 3.79 24.06
N LEU A 332 -6.93 4.07 22.92
CA LEU A 332 -6.36 4.84 21.81
C LEU A 332 -7.01 6.22 21.72
N ASN A 333 -6.24 7.19 21.24
CA ASN A 333 -6.77 8.43 20.68
C ASN A 333 -7.28 8.18 19.25
N ALA A 334 -8.03 9.14 18.71
CA ALA A 334 -8.61 9.04 17.35
C ALA A 334 -7.56 8.90 16.23
N ASP A 335 -6.31 9.32 16.47
CA ASP A 335 -5.23 9.24 15.50
C ASP A 335 -4.47 7.91 15.53
N GLY A 336 -4.79 7.02 16.49
CA GLY A 336 -4.15 5.74 16.73
C GLY A 336 -3.05 5.75 17.80
N THR A 337 -2.69 6.92 18.36
CA THR A 337 -1.74 7.01 19.48
C THR A 337 -2.34 6.43 20.76
N PHE A 338 -1.50 6.03 21.71
CA PHE A 338 -1.98 5.55 23.01
C PHE A 338 -2.47 6.70 23.88
N ALA A 339 -3.75 6.66 24.26
CA ALA A 339 -4.28 7.48 25.35
C ALA A 339 -3.90 6.90 26.72
N SER A 340 -3.87 5.56 26.82
CA SER A 340 -3.42 4.82 28.00
C SER A 340 -3.06 3.40 27.60
N ALA A 341 -1.78 3.05 27.61
CA ALA A 341 -1.28 1.71 27.32
C ALA A 341 0.13 1.50 27.91
N THR A 342 0.26 1.52 29.24
CA THR A 342 1.58 1.52 29.92
C THR A 342 2.47 0.35 29.53
N ALA A 343 1.89 -0.82 29.26
CA ALA A 343 2.65 -1.99 28.82
C ALA A 343 3.13 -1.92 27.36
N CYS A 344 2.53 -1.05 26.54
CA CYS A 344 2.94 -0.87 25.15
C CYS A 344 4.07 0.15 24.99
N ILE A 345 4.17 1.11 25.93
CA ILE A 345 5.26 2.09 25.96
C ILE A 345 6.53 1.42 26.49
N ASP A 346 7.64 1.49 25.76
CA ASP A 346 8.87 0.72 26.00
C ASP A 346 8.63 -0.81 26.12
N GLY A 347 7.52 -1.28 25.55
CA GLY A 347 6.99 -2.63 25.76
C GLY A 347 7.33 -3.64 24.66
N GLY A 348 7.94 -3.19 23.58
CA GLY A 348 8.32 -4.01 22.45
C GLY A 348 9.54 -4.89 22.72
N ASN A 349 9.95 -5.62 21.69
CA ASN A 349 11.13 -6.45 21.71
C ASN A 349 12.39 -5.60 22.04
N PRO A 350 13.16 -5.94 23.10
CA PRO A 350 14.29 -5.13 23.55
C PRO A 350 15.53 -5.25 22.65
N ALA A 351 15.47 -5.98 21.53
CA ALA A 351 16.58 -6.06 20.62
C ALA A 351 16.88 -4.67 20.01
N PRO A 352 18.16 -4.26 19.88
CA PRO A 352 18.52 -2.92 19.40
C PRO A 352 17.94 -2.50 18.05
N ILE A 353 17.56 -3.46 17.20
CA ILE A 353 16.93 -3.20 15.90
C ILE A 353 15.49 -2.65 16.01
N PHE A 354 14.91 -2.68 17.21
CA PHE A 354 13.57 -2.17 17.51
C PHE A 354 13.58 -0.94 18.41
N SER A 355 14.76 -0.43 18.80
CA SER A 355 14.84 0.80 19.58
C SER A 355 14.11 1.95 18.89
N ASP A 356 13.47 2.79 19.69
CA ASP A 356 12.79 3.99 19.21
C ASP A 356 13.78 5.07 18.76
N LEU A 357 13.25 6.14 18.18
CA LEU A 357 14.05 7.25 17.66
C LEU A 357 14.85 7.98 18.75
N ASP A 358 14.39 7.93 20.00
CA ASP A 358 15.09 8.44 21.18
C ASP A 358 16.00 7.40 21.85
N LEU A 359 16.16 6.23 21.23
CA LEU A 359 16.99 5.11 21.66
C LEU A 359 16.52 4.40 22.94
N SER A 360 15.26 4.58 23.35
CA SER A 360 14.63 3.75 24.39
C SER A 360 14.31 2.34 23.88
N THR A 361 13.66 1.52 24.72
CA THR A 361 13.16 0.22 24.27
C THR A 361 12.00 0.49 23.31
N GLY A 362 11.89 -0.25 22.21
CA GLY A 362 10.86 0.04 21.22
C GLY A 362 9.44 0.00 21.78
N ASP A 363 8.61 0.96 21.42
CA ASP A 363 7.18 0.92 21.66
C ASP A 363 6.52 -0.23 20.85
N ALA A 364 5.46 -0.81 21.41
CA ALA A 364 4.54 -1.65 20.65
C ALA A 364 3.53 -0.79 19.87
N GLY A 365 2.98 -1.35 18.79
CA GLY A 365 2.03 -0.66 17.94
C GLY A 365 2.67 0.34 16.98
N THR A 366 1.80 1.06 16.29
CA THR A 366 2.11 1.80 15.05
C THR A 366 3.07 2.98 15.22
N TYR A 367 3.28 3.42 16.47
CA TYR A 367 4.17 4.53 16.79
C TYR A 367 5.59 4.09 17.22
N GLY A 368 5.83 2.79 17.41
CA GLY A 368 7.15 2.27 17.77
C GLY A 368 8.04 1.90 16.58
N GLY A 369 9.34 1.88 16.82
CA GLY A 369 10.37 1.46 15.85
C GLY A 369 10.58 2.43 14.67
N SER A 370 11.46 2.03 13.73
CA SER A 370 11.95 2.94 12.67
C SER A 370 10.91 3.36 11.64
N TYR A 371 9.79 2.64 11.53
CA TYR A 371 8.67 2.97 10.63
C TYR A 371 7.48 3.57 11.37
N THR A 372 7.71 4.31 12.47
CA THR A 372 6.66 5.01 13.20
C THR A 372 5.71 5.78 12.28
N LEU A 373 4.41 5.71 12.57
CA LEU A 373 3.34 6.24 11.71
C LEU A 373 3.50 7.73 11.40
N VAL A 374 4.10 8.50 12.31
CA VAL A 374 4.37 9.94 12.12
C VAL A 374 5.30 10.24 10.95
N ASN A 375 6.12 9.28 10.50
CA ASN A 375 6.99 9.47 9.35
C ASN A 375 6.20 9.51 8.03
N PHE A 376 4.95 9.02 8.03
CA PHE A 376 4.11 8.91 6.84
C PHE A 376 2.97 9.93 6.82
N HIS A 377 2.64 10.57 7.95
CA HIS A 377 1.46 11.44 8.10
C HIS A 377 1.83 12.79 8.71
N PRO A 378 1.13 13.90 8.40
CA PRO A 378 -0.09 13.99 7.57
C PRO A 378 0.19 13.84 6.07
N LEU A 379 -0.82 13.47 5.29
CA LEU A 379 -0.73 13.38 3.83
C LEU A 379 -0.97 14.75 3.17
N HIS A 380 -0.62 14.82 1.89
CA HIS A 380 -0.95 15.92 1.00
C HIS A 380 -0.42 17.31 1.41
N THR A 381 0.80 17.35 1.97
CA THR A 381 1.44 18.58 2.46
C THR A 381 2.15 19.40 1.37
N GLY A 382 2.06 18.99 0.09
CA GLY A 382 2.77 19.62 -1.04
C GLY A 382 4.22 19.17 -1.22
N ALA A 383 4.95 18.94 -0.13
CA ALA A 383 6.37 18.59 -0.20
C ALA A 383 6.68 17.21 -0.83
N ALA A 384 7.81 17.14 -1.55
CA ALA A 384 8.49 15.90 -1.89
C ALA A 384 8.70 15.02 -0.64
N ARG A 385 8.57 13.70 -0.81
CA ARG A 385 8.56 12.77 0.32
C ARG A 385 9.42 11.54 0.05
N ILE A 386 10.33 11.26 0.99
CA ILE A 386 10.96 9.95 1.12
C ILE A 386 9.99 9.08 1.93
N TYR A 387 9.48 8.02 1.31
CA TYR A 387 8.46 7.17 1.94
C TYR A 387 9.00 5.82 2.38
N LEU A 388 10.11 5.34 1.81
CA LEU A 388 10.79 4.15 2.30
C LEU A 388 12.29 4.38 2.35
N THR A 389 12.89 3.98 3.47
CA THR A 389 14.34 3.93 3.64
C THR A 389 14.76 2.48 3.89
N GLY A 390 15.82 2.07 3.20
CA GLY A 390 16.54 0.85 3.44
C GLY A 390 17.89 1.18 4.06
N HIS A 391 18.10 0.75 5.30
CA HIS A 391 19.36 0.90 6.02
C HIS A 391 19.63 -0.32 6.89
N PRO A 392 20.90 -0.67 7.17
CA PRO A 392 21.22 -1.69 8.14
C PRO A 392 20.78 -1.22 9.54
N PHE A 393 19.94 -2.00 10.21
CA PHE A 393 19.46 -1.72 11.58
C PHE A 393 20.57 -1.79 12.65
N ASN A 394 21.73 -2.34 12.31
CA ASN A 394 22.92 -2.35 13.16
C ASN A 394 24.14 -1.86 12.37
N ILE A 395 24.79 -0.81 12.87
CA ILE A 395 26.04 -0.30 12.31
C ILE A 395 27.19 -0.80 13.19
N ARG A 396 28.05 -1.65 12.63
CA ARG A 396 29.29 -2.05 13.32
C ARG A 396 30.36 -0.97 13.10
N SER A 397 31.13 -0.68 14.15
CA SER A 397 32.28 0.23 14.02
C SER A 397 33.21 -0.23 12.89
N GLY A 398 33.58 0.69 12.00
CA GLY A 398 34.38 0.41 10.80
C GLY A 398 33.60 -0.09 9.57
N ALA A 399 32.28 -0.30 9.67
CA ALA A 399 31.44 -0.63 8.52
C ALA A 399 30.95 0.63 7.79
N THR A 400 30.83 0.55 6.46
CA THR A 400 30.18 1.60 5.66
C THR A 400 28.67 1.54 5.85
N LEU A 401 28.07 2.60 6.39
CA LEU A 401 26.63 2.80 6.40
C LEU A 401 26.15 3.03 4.95
N ARG A 402 25.24 2.17 4.48
CA ARG A 402 24.53 2.36 3.20
C ARG A 402 23.07 2.64 3.49
N VAL A 403 22.59 3.78 3.03
CA VAL A 403 21.18 4.17 3.12
C VAL A 403 20.64 4.33 1.70
N LYS A 404 19.51 3.70 1.42
CA LYS A 404 18.73 3.89 0.19
C LYS A 404 17.40 4.53 0.55
N GLY A 405 17.06 5.63 -0.10
CA GLY A 405 15.73 6.22 -0.01
C GLY A 405 14.95 5.99 -1.30
N VAL A 406 13.64 5.78 -1.17
CA VAL A 406 12.69 5.85 -2.28
C VAL A 406 11.75 7.02 -2.02
N ALA A 407 11.55 7.86 -3.05
CA ALA A 407 10.86 9.13 -2.92
C ALA A 407 10.01 9.44 -4.15
N TYR A 408 9.10 10.41 -3.98
CA TYR A 408 8.39 11.06 -5.07
C TYR A 408 8.43 12.59 -4.87
N ASP A 409 8.18 13.32 -5.96
CA ASP A 409 8.05 14.78 -6.01
C ASP A 409 6.78 15.15 -6.78
N ARG A 410 6.21 16.33 -6.50
CA ARG A 410 4.96 16.81 -7.11
C ARG A 410 5.18 17.66 -8.34
#